data_AF-A0A529HEI5-F1
#
_entry.id   AF-A0A529HEI5-F1
#
_cell.length_a   1.000
_cell.length_b   1.000
_cell.length_c   1.000
_cell.angle_alpha   90.00
_cell.angle_beta   90.00
_cell.angle_gamma   90.00
#
_symmetry.space_group_name_H-M   'P 1'
#
loop_
_entity.id
_entity.type
_entity.pdbx_description
1 polymer ?
#
loop_
_entity_poly.entity_id
_entity_poly.type
_entity_poly.pdbx_seq_one_letter_code
_entity_poly.pdbx_strand_id
1 'polypeptide(L)' 'MTNPLTGLATARRNGSPYGITSICSAHPLVIQAAIRRAVADPDLMLLIEATCNQVNQFGGYTGMTPD' A
#
# COMPACT_ATOMS: atom_id res chain seq x y z
N MET A 1 15.11 -2.76 9.54
CA MET A 1 14.09 -1.84 9.00
C MET A 1 12.81 -2.05 9.79
N THR A 2 12.27 -0.99 10.40
CA THR A 2 11.02 -1.06 11.17
C THR A 2 9.85 -1.09 10.19
N ASN A 3 8.94 -2.06 10.33
CA ASN A 3 7.72 -2.11 9.52
C ASN A 3 6.83 -0.89 9.89
N PRO A 4 6.49 0.01 8.95
CA PRO A 4 5.74 1.23 9.26
C PRO A 4 4.32 0.97 9.80
N LEU A 5 3.77 -0.23 9.58
CA LEU A 5 2.43 -0.61 10.02
C LEU A 5 2.35 -0.93 11.51
N THR A 6 3.44 -1.38 12.14
CA THR A 6 3.41 -1.86 13.54
C THR A 6 3.15 -0.72 14.54
N GLY A 7 3.51 0.52 14.18
CA GLY A 7 3.31 1.70 15.01
C GLY A 7 1.88 2.24 15.02
N LEU A 8 1.08 1.96 13.98
CA LEU A 8 -0.26 2.55 13.79
C LEU A 8 -1.19 2.29 14.97
N ALA A 9 -1.25 1.02 15.42
CA ALA A 9 -2.12 0.63 16.53
C ALA A 9 -1.69 1.26 17.87
N THR A 10 -0.39 1.36 18.12
CA THR A 10 0.16 1.98 19.33
C THR A 10 -0.08 3.48 19.34
N ALA A 11 0.18 4.17 18.23
CA ALA A 11 -0.03 5.61 18.09
C ALA A 11 -1.50 6.00 18.30
N ARG A 12 -2.43 5.20 17.77
CA ARG A 12 -3.87 5.36 18.04
C ARG A 12 -4.21 5.21 19.52
N ARG A 13 -3.66 4.21 20.22
CA ARG A 13 -3.89 4.01 21.67
C ARG A 13 -3.29 5.11 22.54
N ASN A 14 -2.18 5.70 22.10
CA ASN A 14 -1.45 6.74 22.84
C ASN A 14 -1.98 8.16 22.58
N GLY A 15 -3.10 8.31 21.86
CA GLY A 15 -3.71 9.63 21.60
C GLY A 15 -2.97 10.48 20.55
N SER A 16 -2.04 9.90 19.79
CA SER A 16 -1.32 10.57 18.71
C SER A 16 -1.47 9.78 17.40
N PRO A 17 -2.70 9.61 16.86
CA PRO A 17 -2.93 8.78 15.69
C PRO A 17 -2.25 9.37 14.45
N TYR A 18 -1.69 8.48 13.62
CA TYR A 18 -1.31 8.76 12.25
C TYR A 18 -1.84 7.64 11.34
N GLY A 19 -1.84 7.88 10.03
CA GLY A 19 -2.38 6.95 9.05
C GLY A 19 -1.38 6.62 7.95
N ILE A 20 -1.73 5.60 7.17
CA ILE A 20 -1.10 5.26 5.90
C ILE A 20 -2.21 5.10 4.86
N THR A 21 -2.03 5.67 3.68
CA THR A 21 -3.00 5.51 2.58
C THR A 21 -2.78 4.15 1.93
N SER A 22 -3.79 3.28 1.97
CA SER A 22 -3.81 2.03 1.22
C SER A 22 -4.36 2.27 -0.19
N ILE A 23 -3.54 1.98 -1.21
CA ILE A 23 -3.88 2.20 -2.62
C ILE A 23 -4.18 0.83 -3.25
N CYS A 24 -5.46 0.50 -3.33
CA CYS A 24 -5.96 -0.80 -3.82
C CYS A 24 -6.32 -0.76 -5.32
N SER A 25 -5.35 -0.49 -6.20
CA SER A 25 -5.58 -0.40 -7.64
C SER A 25 -4.59 -1.23 -8.45
N ALA A 26 -5.11 -1.95 -9.43
CA ALA A 26 -4.31 -2.65 -10.43
C ALA A 26 -3.99 -1.78 -11.67
N HIS A 27 -4.49 -0.54 -11.74
CA HIS A 27 -4.29 0.31 -12.91
C HIS A 27 -2.85 0.87 -12.94
N PRO A 28 -2.05 0.62 -14.00
CA PRO A 28 -0.62 0.98 -14.01
C PRO A 28 -0.36 2.47 -13.77
N LEU A 29 -1.17 3.36 -14.33
CA LEU A 29 -1.02 4.81 -14.12
C LEU A 29 -1.32 5.26 -12.68
N VAL A 30 -2.22 4.56 -11.97
CA VAL A 30 -2.50 4.87 -10.56
C VAL A 30 -1.30 4.48 -9.70
N ILE A 31 -0.75 3.29 -9.93
CA ILE A 31 0.47 2.81 -9.28
C ILE A 31 1.64 3.77 -9.55
N GLN A 32 1.83 4.19 -10.80
CA GLN A 32 2.88 5.14 -11.16
C GLN A 32 2.71 6.49 -10.45
N ALA A 33 1.49 7.03 -10.42
CA ALA A 33 1.22 8.29 -9.73
C ALA A 33 1.48 8.19 -8.22
N ALA A 34 1.10 7.06 -7.60
CA ALA A 34 1.36 6.79 -6.19
C ALA A 34 2.86 6.74 -5.87
N ILE A 35 3.65 6.04 -6.69
CA ILE A 35 5.10 5.99 -6.56
C ILE A 35 5.71 7.38 -6.71
N ARG A 36 5.30 8.16 -7.72
CA ARG A 36 5.79 9.54 -7.92
C ARG A 36 5.49 10.42 -6.71
N ARG A 37 4.30 10.30 -6.11
CA ARG A 37 3.90 11.06 -4.91
C ARG A 37 4.76 10.70 -3.69
N ALA A 38 5.07 9.42 -3.50
CA ALA A 38 5.93 8.95 -2.41
C ALA A 38 7.40 9.34 -2.59
N VAL A 39 7.91 9.31 -3.83
CA VAL A 39 9.28 9.77 -4.14
C VAL A 39 9.44 11.27 -3.91
N ALA A 40 8.40 12.07 -4.20
CA ALA A 40 8.43 13.52 -4.04
C ALA A 40 8.37 13.99 -2.57
N ASP A 41 8.06 13.11 -1.62
CA ASP A 41 7.80 13.46 -0.23
C ASP A 41 8.39 12.42 0.73
N PRO A 42 9.57 12.72 1.31
CA PRO A 42 10.32 11.77 2.14
C PRO A 42 9.57 11.22 3.35
N ASP A 43 8.55 11.94 3.82
CA ASP A 43 7.76 11.55 5.00
C ASP A 43 6.60 10.61 4.64
N LEU A 44 6.33 10.40 3.34
CA LEU A 44 5.20 9.59 2.87
C LEU A 44 5.61 8.13 2.63
N MET A 45 4.97 7.22 3.36
CA MET A 45 5.08 5.78 3.14
C MET A 45 4.04 5.29 2.14
N LEU A 46 4.48 4.51 1.14
CA LEU A 46 3.61 3.92 0.12
C LEU A 46 3.11 2.53 0.54
N LEU A 47 1.80 2.31 0.49
CA LEU A 47 1.16 1.01 0.65
C LEU A 47 0.29 0.72 -0.59
N ILE A 48 0.63 -0.36 -1.29
CA ILE A 48 -0.13 -0.88 -2.43
C ILE A 48 -0.66 -2.26 -2.02
N GLU A 49 -1.95 -2.48 -2.26
CA GLU A 49 -2.60 -3.76 -1.94
C GLU A 49 -3.33 -4.30 -3.17
N ALA A 50 -3.35 -5.62 -3.29
CA ALA A 50 -4.12 -6.34 -4.28
C ALA A 50 -5.16 -7.23 -3.58
N THR A 51 -6.36 -7.30 -4.14
CA THR A 51 -7.39 -8.24 -3.70
C THR A 51 -7.18 -9.63 -4.33
N CYS A 52 -7.75 -10.68 -3.74
CA CYS A 52 -7.67 -12.04 -4.31
C CYS A 52 -8.35 -12.17 -5.69
N ASN A 53 -9.28 -11.27 -6.03
CA ASN A 53 -9.86 -11.22 -7.37
C ASN A 53 -8.87 -10.61 -8.38
N GLN A 54 -8.06 -9.64 -7.95
CA GLN A 54 -7.01 -9.02 -8.78
C GLN A 54 -5.85 -9.98 -9.02
N VAL A 55 -5.26 -10.48 -7.93
CA VAL A 55 -4.03 -11.26 -7.90
C VAL A 55 -4.25 -12.48 -7.02
N ASN A 56 -3.97 -13.67 -7.55
CA ASN A 56 -4.01 -14.93 -6.80
C ASN A 56 -3.12 -15.99 -7.48
N GLN A 57 -3.07 -17.20 -6.93
CA GLN A 57 -2.24 -18.30 -7.45
C GLN A 57 -2.61 -18.75 -8.87
N PHE A 58 -3.74 -18.32 -9.41
CA PHE A 58 -4.23 -18.59 -10.77
C PHE A 58 -4.18 -17.37 -11.69
N GLY A 59 -3.67 -16.22 -11.20
CA GLY A 59 -3.57 -14.98 -11.97
C GLY A 59 -4.66 -13.95 -11.70
N GLY A 60 -5.76 -14.31 -11.01
CA GLY A 60 -6.92 -13.42 -10.86
C GLY A 60 -7.45 -12.88 -12.20
N TYR A 61 -8.14 -11.74 -12.19
CA TYR A 61 -8.57 -11.07 -13.44
C TYR A 61 -7.43 -10.29 -14.13
N THR A 62 -6.32 -10.05 -13.43
CA THR A 62 -5.18 -9.30 -13.99
C THR A 62 -4.21 -10.20 -14.76
N GLY A 63 -4.30 -11.53 -14.60
CA GLY A 63 -3.32 -12.48 -15.12
C GLY A 63 -2.01 -12.53 -14.32
N MET A 64 -1.97 -11.93 -13.12
CA MET A 64 -0.77 -11.82 -12.27
C MET A 64 -0.85 -12.72 -11.04
N THR A 65 0.25 -13.41 -10.73
CA THR A 65 0.46 -14.07 -9.43
C THR A 65 1.16 -13.13 -8.45
N PRO A 66 1.19 -13.44 -7.14
CA PRO A 66 1.88 -12.61 -6.15
C PRO A 66 3.42 -12.58 -6.23
N ASP A 67 4.02 -13.43 -7.07
CA ASP A 67 5.46 -13.74 -7.08
C ASP A 67 6.29 -12.76 -7.94
#